data_AF-H0ESV5-F1
#
_entry.id   AF-H0ESV5-F1
#
_cell.length_a   1.000
_cell.length_b   1.000
_cell.length_c   1.000
_cell.angle_alpha   90.00
_cell.angle_beta   90.00
_cell.angle_gamma   90.00
#
_symmetry.space_group_name_H-M   'P 1'
#
loop_
_entity.id
_entity.type
_entity.pdbx_description
1 polymer ?
#
loop_
_entity_poly.entity_id
_entity_poly.type
_entity_poly.pdbx_seq_one_letter_code
_entity_poly.pdbx_strand_id
1 'polypeptide(L)'
;MTPDAARLIEIYQAWKASVTQAADVEGLQPTFVLNVISASGAKVGNNNGVGNVWGLEEKNLIIWQLSNGWVNQADDLRVTNWAKNFVDYHHSINQASSLASEFLYMGDIGENQNPFLGMPLANVQRMRE
;
A
#
# COMPACT_ATOMS: atom_id res chain seq x y z
N MET A 1 1.74 7.07 -0.16
CA MET A 1 2.90 8.00 -0.09
C MET A 1 2.63 9.25 -0.92
N THR A 2 3.27 10.37 -0.61
CA THR A 2 3.34 11.55 -1.48
C THR A 2 4.07 11.17 -2.78
N PRO A 3 3.60 11.62 -3.96
CA PRO A 3 4.26 11.31 -5.23
C PRO A 3 5.69 11.86 -5.27
N ASP A 4 6.64 10.98 -5.50
CA ASP A 4 8.05 11.31 -5.76
C ASP A 4 8.61 10.32 -6.79
N ALA A 5 8.99 10.84 -7.96
CA ALA A 5 9.36 9.99 -9.09
C ALA A 5 10.66 9.20 -8.86
N ALA A 6 11.67 9.85 -8.27
CA ALA A 6 12.95 9.21 -7.99
C ALA A 6 12.76 8.07 -6.98
N ARG A 7 11.99 8.32 -5.92
CA ARG A 7 11.71 7.31 -4.90
C ARG A 7 10.90 6.13 -5.44
N LEU A 8 9.90 6.38 -6.28
CA LEU A 8 9.11 5.31 -6.91
C LEU A 8 9.97 4.43 -7.82
N ILE A 9 10.87 5.04 -8.59
CA ILE A 9 11.83 4.30 -9.43
C ILE A 9 12.75 3.44 -8.55
N GLU A 10 13.27 3.98 -7.45
CA GLU A 10 14.10 3.21 -6.51
C GLU A 10 13.36 2.00 -5.93
N ILE A 11 12.12 2.19 -5.46
CA ILE A 11 11.30 1.10 -4.92
C ILE A 11 11.09 0.04 -6.01
N TYR A 12 10.74 0.44 -7.23
CA TYR A 12 10.54 -0.49 -8.33
C TYR A 12 11.80 -1.30 -8.69
N GLN A 13 12.97 -0.66 -8.75
CA GLN A 13 14.22 -1.36 -9.02
C GLN A 13 14.60 -2.31 -7.87
N ALA A 14 14.40 -1.89 -6.62
CA ALA A 14 14.59 -2.74 -5.45
C ALA A 14 13.66 -3.96 -5.48
N TRP A 15 12.38 -3.75 -5.85
CA TRP A 15 11.41 -4.83 -6.00
C TRP A 15 11.87 -5.83 -7.06
N LYS A 16 12.25 -5.35 -8.26
CA LYS A 16 12.77 -6.22 -9.33
C LYS A 16 13.96 -7.07 -8.87
N ALA A 17 14.92 -6.44 -8.18
CA ALA A 17 16.08 -7.15 -7.66
C ALA A 17 15.69 -8.19 -6.58
N SER A 18 14.74 -7.84 -5.71
CA SER A 18 14.26 -8.74 -4.66
C SER A 18 13.48 -9.94 -5.22
N VAL A 19 12.74 -9.77 -6.32
CA VAL A 19 12.04 -10.86 -7.01
C VAL A 19 13.02 -11.92 -7.51
N THR A 20 14.20 -11.51 -7.99
CA THR A 20 15.25 -12.46 -8.41
C THR A 20 15.71 -13.37 -7.25
N GLN A 21 15.63 -12.91 -6.01
CA GLN A 21 16.01 -13.70 -4.82
C GLN A 21 14.94 -14.73 -4.41
N ALA A 22 13.73 -14.62 -4.96
CA ALA A 22 12.61 -15.54 -4.74
C ALA A 22 12.27 -16.33 -6.02
N ALA A 23 13.14 -16.29 -7.03
CA ALA A 23 12.87 -16.90 -8.34
C ALA A 23 12.74 -18.44 -8.31
N ASP A 24 13.18 -19.08 -7.24
CA ASP A 24 13.02 -20.51 -6.99
C ASP A 24 11.64 -20.89 -6.44
N VAL A 25 10.81 -19.91 -6.04
CA VAL A 25 9.42 -20.16 -5.64
C VAL A 25 8.60 -20.60 -6.85
N GLU A 26 8.03 -21.80 -6.78
CA GLU A 26 7.31 -22.39 -7.91
C GLU A 26 6.07 -21.59 -8.27
N GLY A 27 6.00 -21.19 -9.55
CA GLY A 27 4.89 -20.44 -10.11
C GLY A 27 4.72 -19.04 -9.49
N LEU A 28 5.79 -18.43 -8.96
CA LEU A 28 5.74 -17.06 -8.45
C LEU A 28 5.24 -16.09 -9.54
N GLN A 29 4.19 -15.34 -9.20
CA GLN A 29 3.61 -14.26 -9.99
C GLN A 29 3.70 -12.95 -9.19
N PRO A 30 4.88 -12.31 -9.14
CA PRO A 30 5.05 -11.11 -8.35
C PRO A 30 4.57 -9.89 -9.15
N THR A 31 3.76 -9.06 -8.52
CA THR A 31 3.18 -7.87 -9.14
C THR A 31 3.43 -6.63 -8.29
N PHE A 32 4.03 -5.61 -8.89
CA PHE A 32 4.16 -4.28 -8.30
C PHE A 32 3.06 -3.37 -8.84
N VAL A 33 2.17 -2.90 -7.97
CA VAL A 33 0.99 -2.12 -8.35
C VAL A 33 1.14 -0.68 -7.88
N LEU A 34 0.76 0.27 -8.75
CA LEU A 34 0.70 1.69 -8.45
C LEU A 34 -0.71 2.22 -8.77
N ASN A 35 -1.40 2.75 -7.75
CA ASN A 35 -2.68 3.42 -7.90
C ASN A 35 -2.56 4.89 -7.49
N VAL A 36 -3.18 5.78 -8.26
CA VAL A 36 -3.16 7.21 -8.01
C VAL A 36 -4.42 7.63 -7.26
N ILE A 37 -4.25 8.37 -6.17
CA ILE A 37 -5.31 9.16 -5.56
C ILE A 37 -5.05 10.61 -5.93
N SER A 38 -5.99 11.27 -6.61
CA SER A 38 -5.86 12.68 -6.94
C SER A 38 -6.47 13.56 -5.84
N ALA A 39 -5.89 14.75 -5.65
CA ALA A 39 -6.43 15.78 -4.76
C ALA A 39 -7.88 16.14 -5.11
N SER A 40 -8.21 16.20 -6.41
CA SER A 40 -9.57 16.46 -6.88
C SER A 40 -10.54 15.34 -6.55
N GLY A 41 -10.10 14.07 -6.63
CA GLY A 41 -10.90 12.92 -6.21
C GLY A 41 -11.19 12.93 -4.71
N ALA A 42 -10.16 13.20 -3.90
CA ALA A 42 -10.31 13.36 -2.46
C ALA A 42 -11.27 14.52 -2.11
N LYS A 43 -11.12 15.67 -2.78
CA LYS A 43 -12.03 16.82 -2.62
C LYS A 43 -13.48 16.48 -2.92
N VAL A 44 -13.75 15.81 -4.04
CA VAL A 44 -15.12 15.39 -4.37
C VAL A 44 -15.65 14.42 -3.32
N GLY A 45 -14.86 13.40 -2.94
CA GLY A 45 -15.23 12.44 -1.91
C GLY A 45 -15.61 13.11 -0.58
N ASN A 46 -14.84 14.10 -0.14
CA ASN A 46 -15.09 14.81 1.12
C ASN A 46 -16.32 15.73 1.09
N ASN A 47 -16.72 16.21 -0.09
CA ASN A 47 -17.73 17.29 -0.22
C ASN A 47 -19.00 16.88 -0.97
N ASN A 48 -19.14 15.64 -1.45
CA ASN A 48 -20.27 15.20 -2.28
C ASN A 48 -21.62 15.04 -1.53
N GLY A 49 -21.63 15.14 -0.19
CA GLY A 49 -22.84 15.00 0.62
C GLY A 49 -23.37 13.57 0.81
N VAL A 50 -22.75 12.55 0.21
CA VAL A 50 -23.15 11.13 0.38
C VAL A 50 -22.23 10.35 1.33
N GLY A 51 -21.12 10.96 1.75
CA GLY A 51 -20.20 10.42 2.75
C GLY A 51 -18.93 9.83 2.15
N ASN A 52 -17.85 9.85 2.94
CA ASN A 52 -16.55 9.29 2.60
C ASN A 52 -15.88 8.73 3.86
N VAL A 53 -15.74 7.42 3.92
CA VAL A 53 -15.10 6.74 5.05
C VAL A 53 -13.61 7.07 5.17
N TRP A 54 -12.91 7.24 4.04
CA TRP A 54 -11.46 7.43 4.05
C TRP A 54 -11.04 8.79 4.58
N GLY A 55 -11.84 9.84 4.36
CA GLY A 55 -11.59 11.19 4.87
C GLY A 55 -10.18 11.71 4.58
N LEU A 56 -9.68 11.42 3.38
CA LEU A 56 -8.32 11.74 2.96
C LEU A 56 -8.10 13.25 2.85
N GLU A 57 -6.86 13.68 3.11
CA GLU A 57 -6.44 15.03 2.76
C GLU A 57 -6.56 15.26 1.24
N GLU A 58 -6.85 16.50 0.84
CA GLU A 58 -6.93 16.91 -0.57
C GLU A 58 -5.54 17.05 -1.20
N LYS A 59 -4.77 15.95 -1.20
CA LYS A 59 -3.43 15.84 -1.76
C LYS A 59 -3.36 14.70 -2.76
N ASN A 60 -2.45 14.81 -3.71
CA ASN A 60 -2.10 13.68 -4.55
C ASN A 60 -1.35 12.65 -3.71
N LEU A 61 -1.75 11.38 -3.80
CA LEU A 61 -1.07 10.26 -3.18
C LEU A 61 -0.88 9.15 -4.21
N ILE A 62 0.16 8.36 -4.01
CA ILE A 62 0.35 7.07 -4.67
C ILE A 62 0.17 5.98 -3.63
N ILE A 63 -0.75 5.07 -3.88
CA ILE A 63 -0.77 3.75 -3.24
C ILE A 63 0.16 2.88 -4.05
N TRP A 64 1.16 2.29 -3.39
CA TRP A 64 1.97 1.23 -3.97
C TRP A 64 1.78 -0.02 -3.13
N GLN A 65 1.70 -1.17 -3.79
CA GLN A 65 1.43 -2.44 -3.13
C GLN A 65 2.04 -3.60 -3.91
N LEU A 66 2.18 -4.72 -3.23
CA LEU A 66 2.58 -5.98 -3.82
C LEU A 66 1.38 -6.90 -3.87
N SER A 67 1.18 -7.57 -5.00
CA SER A 67 0.27 -8.71 -5.12
C SER A 67 1.06 -9.88 -5.68
N ASN A 68 1.01 -11.02 -5.00
CA ASN A 68 1.83 -12.17 -5.32
C ASN A 68 0.95 -13.42 -5.39
N GLY A 69 1.09 -14.19 -6.47
CA GLY A 69 0.59 -15.57 -6.56
C GLY A 69 1.75 -16.55 -6.51
N TRP A 70 1.52 -17.76 -6.03
CA TRP A 70 2.46 -18.90 -6.07
C TRP A 70 1.68 -20.21 -5.99
N VAL A 71 2.35 -21.33 -6.26
CA VAL A 71 1.69 -22.64 -6.38
C VAL A 71 1.66 -23.40 -5.05
N ASN A 72 2.79 -23.46 -4.35
CA ASN A 72 2.97 -24.37 -3.22
C ASN A 72 2.69 -23.70 -1.89
N GLN A 73 1.79 -24.30 -1.10
CA GLN A 73 1.50 -23.85 0.27
C GLN A 73 2.74 -23.79 1.18
N ALA A 74 3.75 -24.63 0.90
CA ALA A 74 5.00 -24.63 1.65
C ALA A 74 5.76 -23.29 1.57
N ASP A 75 5.51 -22.49 0.53
CA ASP A 75 6.11 -21.19 0.32
C ASP A 75 5.30 -20.02 0.96
N ASP A 76 4.12 -20.27 1.53
CA ASP A 76 3.22 -19.23 2.05
C ASP A 76 3.92 -18.27 3.01
N LEU A 77 4.61 -18.82 4.02
CA LEU A 77 5.32 -18.02 5.02
C LEU A 77 6.51 -17.29 4.40
N ARG A 78 7.19 -17.90 3.44
CA ARG A 78 8.35 -17.32 2.76
C ARG A 78 7.93 -16.11 1.94
N VAL A 79 6.92 -16.26 1.08
CA VAL A 79 6.43 -15.18 0.21
C VAL A 79 5.77 -14.07 1.02
N THR A 80 4.96 -14.42 2.03
CA THR A 80 4.32 -13.45 2.92
C THR A 80 5.36 -12.61 3.66
N ASN A 81 6.37 -13.23 4.26
CA ASN A 81 7.41 -12.51 5.00
C ASN A 81 8.29 -11.68 4.06
N TRP A 82 8.62 -12.19 2.87
CA TRP A 82 9.36 -11.42 1.87
C TRP A 82 8.61 -10.15 1.48
N ALA A 83 7.33 -10.26 1.11
CA ALA A 83 6.51 -9.12 0.72
C ALA A 83 6.32 -8.13 1.88
N LYS A 84 6.02 -8.63 3.09
CA LYS A 84 5.89 -7.80 4.30
C LYS A 84 7.16 -7.02 4.57
N ASN A 85 8.31 -7.70 4.64
CA ASN A 85 9.59 -7.07 4.96
C ASN A 85 9.98 -6.02 3.92
N PHE A 86 9.70 -6.29 2.64
CA PHE A 86 9.90 -5.32 1.57
C PHE A 86 9.05 -4.07 1.78
N VAL A 87 7.74 -4.24 2.03
CA VAL A 87 6.82 -3.12 2.25
C VAL A 87 7.23 -2.30 3.47
N ASP A 88 7.48 -2.96 4.60
CA ASP A 88 7.85 -2.29 5.85
C ASP A 88 9.15 -1.49 5.71
N TYR A 89 10.18 -2.07 5.09
CA TYR A 89 11.46 -1.40 4.89
C TYR A 89 11.34 -0.17 3.98
N HIS A 90 10.61 -0.29 2.87
CA HIS A 90 10.44 0.85 1.97
C HIS A 90 9.50 1.91 2.55
N HIS A 91 8.53 1.54 3.38
CA HIS A 91 7.71 2.47 4.15
C HIS A 91 8.53 3.23 5.20
N SER A 92 9.43 2.56 5.94
CA SER A 92 10.27 3.24 6.93
C SER A 92 11.19 4.29 6.29
N ILE A 93 11.69 4.02 5.09
CA ILE A 93 12.44 5.03 4.31
C ILE A 93 11.53 6.20 3.93
N ASN A 94 10.31 5.92 3.47
CA ASN A 94 9.36 6.99 3.13
C ASN A 94 9.01 7.85 4.36
N GLN A 95 8.93 7.25 5.55
CA GLN A 95 8.73 7.98 6.81
C GLN A 95 9.92 8.90 7.10
N ALA A 96 11.15 8.38 7.01
CA ALA A 96 12.37 9.16 7.21
C ALA A 96 12.50 10.33 6.21
N SER A 97 11.99 10.16 5.00
CA SER A 97 12.00 11.18 3.94
C SER A 97 10.76 12.08 3.92
N SER A 98 9.85 11.99 4.90
CA SER A 98 8.59 12.76 4.93
C SER A 98 7.68 12.56 3.69
N LEU A 99 7.82 11.40 3.04
CA LEU A 99 6.99 10.98 1.89
C LEU A 99 5.90 10.00 2.30
N ALA A 100 5.97 9.43 3.50
CA ALA A 100 5.00 8.46 3.98
C ALA A 100 3.60 9.07 4.12
N SER A 101 2.61 8.22 3.86
CA SER A 101 1.25 8.40 4.31
C SER A 101 0.86 7.08 4.97
N GLU A 102 0.24 7.16 6.15
CA GLU A 102 -0.19 5.97 6.90
C GLU A 102 -1.54 5.44 6.42
N PHE A 103 -2.11 6.03 5.36
CA PHE A 103 -3.33 5.53 4.75
C PHE A 103 -3.06 4.19 4.04
N LEU A 104 -3.87 3.19 4.38
CA LEU A 104 -3.88 1.87 3.75
C LEU A 104 -5.23 1.66 3.06
N TYR A 105 -5.18 1.28 1.78
CA TYR A 105 -6.38 1.07 0.98
C TYR A 105 -7.06 -0.25 1.35
N MET A 106 -8.18 -0.16 2.06
CA MET A 106 -8.91 -1.30 2.63
C MET A 106 -9.30 -2.39 1.62
N GLY A 107 -9.43 -2.07 0.32
CA GLY A 107 -9.77 -3.06 -0.70
C GLY A 107 -8.68 -4.09 -0.98
N ASP A 108 -7.42 -3.74 -0.71
CA ASP A 108 -6.24 -4.54 -1.10
C ASP A 108 -5.27 -4.75 0.09
N ILE A 109 -5.75 -4.65 1.33
CA ILE A 109 -4.90 -4.86 2.50
C ILE A 109 -4.48 -6.32 2.69
N GLY A 110 -3.27 -6.53 3.22
CA GLY A 110 -2.82 -7.81 3.73
C GLY A 110 -3.39 -8.13 5.11
N GLU A 111 -3.39 -9.41 5.50
CA GLU A 111 -3.91 -9.90 6.79
C GLU A 111 -3.23 -9.29 8.02
N ASN A 112 -2.00 -8.82 7.85
CA ASN A 112 -1.18 -8.20 8.88
C ASN A 112 -1.30 -6.67 8.94
N GLN A 113 -2.17 -6.08 8.13
CA GLN A 113 -2.38 -4.64 8.04
C GLN A 113 -3.70 -4.24 8.67
N ASN A 114 -3.73 -3.05 9.27
CA ASN A 114 -4.95 -2.49 9.85
C ASN A 114 -5.33 -1.19 9.13
N PRO A 115 -6.34 -1.21 8.24
CA PRO A 115 -6.71 -0.06 7.43
C PRO A 115 -7.30 1.08 8.27
N PHE A 116 -7.91 0.75 9.41
CA PHE A 116 -8.60 1.73 10.25
C PHE A 116 -7.64 2.69 10.96
N LEU A 117 -6.36 2.34 11.09
CA LEU A 117 -5.34 3.21 11.69
C LEU A 117 -5.04 4.44 10.81
N GLY A 118 -5.20 4.31 9.50
CA GLY A 118 -4.97 5.40 8.54
C GLY A 118 -6.19 6.27 8.26
N MET A 119 -7.33 6.01 8.92
CA MET A 119 -8.59 6.73 8.73
C MET A 119 -8.87 7.69 9.89
N PRO A 120 -9.61 8.80 9.67
CA PRO A 120 -10.05 9.67 10.77
C PRO A 120 -10.88 8.90 11.79
N LEU A 121 -10.59 9.08 13.09
CA LEU A 121 -11.26 8.36 14.17
C LEU A 121 -12.79 8.52 14.15
N ALA A 122 -13.28 9.72 13.88
CA ALA A 122 -14.72 10.00 13.78
C ALA A 122 -15.38 9.19 12.65
N ASN A 123 -14.69 8.96 11.54
CA ASN A 123 -15.21 8.13 10.44
C ASN A 123 -15.25 6.65 10.83
N VAL A 124 -14.23 6.16 11.54
CA VAL A 124 -14.19 4.79 12.05
C VAL A 124 -15.32 4.57 13.07
N GLN A 125 -15.59 5.54 13.94
CA GLN A 125 -16.68 5.47 14.91
C GLN A 125 -18.05 5.36 14.23
N ARG A 126 -18.30 6.20 13.21
CA ARG A 126 -19.56 6.17 12.43
C ARG A 126 -19.84 4.84 11.72
N MET A 127 -18.81 4.04 11.42
CA MET A 127 -19.01 2.70 10.85
C MET A 127 -19.44 1.63 11.86
N ARG A 128 -19.26 1.90 13.16
CA ARG A 128 -19.57 0.94 14.23
C ARG A 128 -20.99 1.11 14.78
N GLU A 129 -21.62 2.23 14.47
CA GLU A 129 -23.01 2.57 14.82
C GLU A 129 -23.97 1.98 13.79
#